data_AF-A0A174D0E4-F1
#
_entry.id   AF-A0A174D0E4-F1
#
_cell.length_a   1.000
_cell.length_b   1.000
_cell.length_c   1.000
_cell.angle_alpha   90.00
_cell.angle_beta   90.00
_cell.angle_gamma   90.00
#
_symmetry.space_group_name_H-M   'P 1'
#
loop_
_entity.id
_entity.type
_entity.pdbx_description
1 polymer ?
#
loop_
_entity_poly.entity_id
_entity_poly.type
_entity_poly.pdbx_seq_one_letter_code
_entity_poly.pdbx_strand_id
1 'polypeptide(L)'
;MTKEKRLETEVVLCEGKTDIFKEVLFSFADAAATALPFFIEDVNVKLQNVVLDVVDGKCCDAIIFSAELFVNVIYKTRGDVAADGTVTGTVNHRTTVVPISGCIPVNCEKIKKCDKNVKAKLIDVCIAESHVLRNILAGDATSAFPRYRTIAEQVCIKIKAKVVTDEIVTLKFEDEDDKDRKCKW
;
A
#
# COMPACT_ATOMS: atom_id res chain seq x y z
N MET A 1 42.32 -29.42 -3.43
CA MET A 1 41.27 -30.02 -2.55
C MET A 1 40.09 -29.09 -2.75
N THR A 2 39.13 -29.48 -3.58
CA THR A 2 38.13 -28.57 -4.15
C THR A 2 37.41 -27.82 -3.03
N LYS A 3 37.62 -26.50 -2.93
CA LYS A 3 36.91 -25.68 -1.94
C LYS A 3 35.48 -25.47 -2.43
N GLU A 4 34.56 -26.27 -1.90
CA GLU A 4 33.13 -26.06 -2.11
C GLU A 4 32.66 -24.87 -1.26
N LYS A 5 32.01 -23.88 -1.89
CA LYS A 5 31.24 -22.86 -1.16
C LYS A 5 29.76 -23.02 -1.51
N ARG A 6 28.92 -22.97 -0.48
CA ARG A 6 27.46 -22.96 -0.60
C ARG A 6 26.97 -21.52 -0.43
N LEU A 7 26.16 -21.07 -1.36
CA LEU A 7 25.50 -19.76 -1.34
C LEU A 7 24.00 -19.99 -1.25
N GLU A 8 23.36 -19.37 -0.28
CA GLU A 8 21.90 -19.26 -0.23
C GLU A 8 21.49 -18.03 -1.04
N THR A 9 20.59 -18.21 -2.00
CA THR A 9 20.10 -17.13 -2.85
C THR A 9 18.59 -17.20 -2.99
N GLU A 10 17.96 -16.04 -3.07
CA GLU A 10 16.53 -15.91 -3.29
C GLU A 10 16.23 -16.01 -4.79
N VAL A 11 15.37 -16.96 -5.16
CA VAL A 11 14.90 -17.13 -6.53
C VAL A 11 13.43 -16.71 -6.63
N VAL A 12 13.13 -15.84 -7.59
CA VAL A 12 11.76 -15.41 -7.88
C VAL A 12 11.08 -16.49 -8.74
N LEU A 13 9.99 -17.05 -8.23
CA LEU A 13 9.23 -18.10 -8.92
C LEU A 13 8.20 -17.51 -9.89
N CYS A 14 7.46 -16.50 -9.43
CA CYS A 14 6.36 -15.88 -10.16
C CYS A 14 6.02 -14.52 -9.54
N GLU A 15 5.32 -13.70 -10.31
CA GLU A 15 4.80 -12.40 -9.87
C GLU A 15 3.30 -12.34 -10.11
N GLY A 16 2.61 -11.60 -9.25
CA GLY A 16 1.18 -11.34 -9.36
C GLY A 16 0.89 -9.87 -9.13
N LYS A 17 -0.24 -9.43 -9.68
CA LYS A 17 -0.76 -8.09 -9.45
C LYS A 17 -2.27 -8.12 -9.30
N THR A 18 -2.81 -7.24 -8.48
CA THR A 18 -4.25 -7.05 -8.34
C THR A 18 -4.56 -5.60 -8.04
N ASP A 19 -5.79 -5.20 -8.36
CA ASP A 19 -6.31 -3.86 -8.12
C ASP A 19 -7.48 -3.98 -7.14
N ILE A 20 -7.51 -3.10 -6.14
CA ILE A 20 -8.51 -3.12 -5.08
C ILE A 20 -9.12 -1.74 -4.99
N PHE A 21 -10.45 -1.71 -5.01
CA PHE A 21 -11.22 -0.48 -4.89
C PHE A 21 -11.91 -0.44 -3.53
N LYS A 22 -11.72 0.66 -2.80
CA LYS A 22 -12.35 0.90 -1.50
C LYS A 22 -12.90 2.31 -1.43
N GLU A 23 -14.18 2.44 -1.07
CA GLU A 23 -14.77 3.71 -0.67
C GLU A 23 -14.79 3.77 0.87
N VAL A 24 -14.26 4.86 1.44
CA VAL A 24 -14.24 5.15 2.87
C VAL A 24 -15.06 6.40 3.12
N LEU A 25 -16.15 6.27 3.90
CA LEU A 25 -17.03 7.38 4.20
C LEU A 25 -16.64 8.05 5.51
N PHE A 26 -16.29 9.33 5.43
CA PHE A 26 -16.08 10.18 6.60
C PHE A 26 -17.34 10.98 6.89
N SER A 27 -17.88 10.79 8.10
CA SER A 27 -18.93 11.64 8.65
C SER A 27 -18.32 12.57 9.69
N PHE A 28 -18.54 13.88 9.53
CA PHE A 28 -18.05 14.90 10.46
C PHE A 28 -19.14 15.31 11.46
N ALA A 29 -19.97 14.32 11.85
CA ALA A 29 -21.16 14.51 12.67
C ALA A 29 -20.86 14.63 14.18
N ASP A 30 -19.98 15.54 14.58
CA ASP A 30 -20.12 16.15 15.92
C ASP A 30 -21.30 17.13 15.86
N ALA A 31 -22.49 16.53 15.71
CA ALA A 31 -23.76 17.12 15.40
C ALA A 31 -24.55 17.46 16.67
N ALA A 32 -23.91 18.17 17.60
CA ALA A 32 -24.61 18.73 18.77
C ALA A 32 -24.38 20.23 18.99
N ALA A 33 -23.39 20.87 18.36
CA ALA A 33 -23.26 22.32 18.40
C ALA A 33 -22.59 22.81 17.13
N THR A 34 -23.34 23.50 16.27
CA THR A 34 -22.82 24.25 15.10
C THR A 34 -21.97 23.45 14.12
N ALA A 35 -22.62 22.86 13.10
CA ALA A 35 -21.95 22.34 11.91
C ALA A 35 -21.26 23.49 11.16
N LEU A 36 -20.06 23.88 11.61
CA LEU A 36 -19.24 24.87 10.97
C LEU A 36 -18.82 24.33 9.59
N PRO A 37 -18.84 25.16 8.52
CA PRO A 37 -18.26 24.78 7.24
C PRO A 37 -16.84 24.27 7.46
N PHE A 38 -16.45 23.22 6.74
CA PHE A 38 -15.07 22.78 6.70
C PHE A 38 -14.50 22.79 5.29
N PHE A 39 -13.19 23.00 5.22
CA PHE A 39 -12.37 22.91 4.02
C PHE A 39 -11.37 21.77 4.18
N ILE A 40 -11.16 20.98 3.14
CA ILE A 40 -10.14 19.93 3.13
C ILE A 40 -8.84 20.51 2.64
N GLU A 41 -7.86 20.50 3.55
CA GLU A 41 -6.51 20.93 3.21
C GLU A 41 -5.79 19.84 2.44
N ASP A 42 -5.90 18.62 2.94
CA ASP A 42 -5.13 17.48 2.46
C ASP A 42 -5.79 16.17 2.92
N VAL A 43 -5.51 15.10 2.19
CA VAL A 43 -5.89 13.74 2.56
C VAL A 43 -4.65 12.87 2.40
N ASN A 44 -4.35 12.12 3.46
CA ASN A 44 -3.19 11.25 3.49
C ASN A 44 -3.64 9.81 3.59
N VAL A 45 -3.43 9.05 2.51
CA VAL A 45 -3.70 7.61 2.49
C VAL A 45 -2.40 6.81 2.49
N LYS A 46 -2.34 5.81 3.37
CA LYS A 46 -1.19 4.91 3.46
C LYS A 46 -1.67 3.48 3.67
N LEU A 47 -0.93 2.54 3.11
CA LEU A 47 -1.08 1.13 3.42
C LEU A 47 -0.07 0.73 4.49
N GLN A 48 -0.52 0.08 5.55
CA GLN A 48 0.30 -0.37 6.68
C GLN A 48 0.06 -1.84 6.97
N ASN A 49 0.98 -2.46 7.72
CA ASN A 49 0.85 -3.81 8.24
C ASN A 49 0.49 -4.85 7.15
N VAL A 50 1.16 -4.76 6.00
CA VAL A 50 0.93 -5.67 4.87
C VAL A 50 1.46 -7.07 5.21
N VAL A 51 0.56 -8.04 5.22
CA VAL A 51 0.84 -9.47 5.37
C VAL A 51 0.52 -10.18 4.07
N LEU A 52 1.43 -11.05 3.63
CA LEU A 52 1.32 -11.82 2.39
C LEU A 52 1.54 -13.30 2.69
N ASP A 53 0.55 -14.12 2.34
CA ASP A 53 0.59 -15.56 2.51
C ASP A 53 0.42 -16.26 1.16
N VAL A 54 1.30 -17.20 0.85
CA VAL A 54 1.19 -18.01 -0.37
C VAL A 54 0.22 -19.16 -0.11
N VAL A 55 -0.79 -19.29 -0.98
CA VAL A 55 -1.72 -20.41 -0.95
C VAL A 55 -1.46 -21.28 -2.16
N ASP A 56 -0.88 -22.46 -1.90
CA ASP A 56 -0.74 -23.56 -2.86
C ASP A 56 -1.97 -24.46 -2.72
N GLY A 57 -2.94 -24.28 -3.62
CA GLY A 57 -4.18 -25.04 -3.66
C GLY A 57 -4.35 -25.75 -5.00
N LYS A 58 -4.99 -26.93 -4.98
CA LYS A 58 -5.29 -27.73 -6.20
C LYS A 58 -6.06 -26.96 -7.29
N CYS A 59 -6.68 -25.82 -6.98
CA CYS A 59 -7.53 -25.07 -7.90
C CYS A 59 -6.91 -23.77 -8.42
N CYS A 60 -6.08 -23.06 -7.63
CA CYS A 60 -5.48 -21.78 -8.01
C CYS A 60 -4.22 -21.51 -7.18
N ASP A 61 -3.14 -21.05 -7.81
CA ASP A 61 -2.02 -20.42 -7.11
C ASP A 61 -2.37 -18.96 -6.83
N ALA A 62 -2.34 -18.56 -5.56
CA ALA A 62 -2.65 -17.19 -5.16
C ALA A 62 -1.81 -16.75 -3.97
N ILE A 63 -1.61 -15.44 -3.87
CA ILE A 63 -1.13 -14.80 -2.64
C ILE A 63 -2.35 -14.18 -1.95
N ILE A 64 -2.66 -14.62 -0.74
CA ILE A 64 -3.58 -13.88 0.13
C ILE A 64 -2.83 -12.68 0.66
N PHE A 65 -3.43 -11.50 0.50
CA PHE A 65 -2.92 -10.28 1.09
C PHE A 65 -3.90 -9.80 2.17
N SER A 66 -3.37 -9.28 3.27
CA SER A 66 -4.12 -8.47 4.23
C SER A 66 -3.30 -7.25 4.62
N ALA A 67 -3.96 -6.13 4.87
CA ALA A 67 -3.30 -4.89 5.25
C ALA A 67 -4.31 -3.93 5.91
N GLU A 68 -3.78 -2.85 6.47
CA GLU A 68 -4.55 -1.76 7.05
C GLU A 68 -4.43 -0.52 6.17
N LEU A 69 -5.56 -0.07 5.62
CA LEU A 69 -5.66 1.19 4.90
C LEU A 69 -5.88 2.31 5.90
N PHE A 70 -4.84 3.11 6.11
CA PHE A 70 -4.89 4.31 6.92
C PHE A 70 -5.33 5.48 6.04
N VAL A 71 -6.45 6.12 6.38
CA VAL A 71 -6.93 7.33 5.70
C VAL A 71 -7.05 8.44 6.73
N ASN A 72 -6.31 9.53 6.52
CA ASN A 72 -6.34 10.69 7.39
C ASN A 72 -6.73 11.94 6.62
N VAL A 73 -7.88 12.50 6.97
CA VAL A 73 -8.39 13.73 6.38
C VAL A 73 -7.96 14.91 7.25
N ILE A 74 -7.27 15.87 6.64
CA ILE A 74 -6.84 17.13 7.26
C ILE A 74 -7.82 18.21 6.80
N TYR A 75 -8.48 18.86 7.76
CA TYR A 75 -9.52 19.82 7.46
C TYR A 75 -9.50 21.00 8.42
N LYS A 76 -9.82 22.18 7.90
CA LYS A 76 -10.06 23.37 8.72
C LYS A 76 -11.54 23.57 8.89
N THR A 77 -11.97 23.74 10.14
CA THR A 77 -13.30 24.28 10.43
C THR A 77 -13.21 25.81 10.34
N ARG A 78 -14.24 26.44 9.77
CA ARG A 78 -14.25 27.89 9.55
C ARG A 78 -14.10 28.66 10.87
N GLY A 79 -13.10 29.54 10.95
CA GLY A 79 -13.10 30.77 11.74
C GLY A 79 -13.33 32.00 10.86
N ASP A 80 -13.03 33.21 11.34
CA ASP A 80 -13.26 34.45 10.59
C ASP A 80 -12.55 34.42 9.22
N VAL A 81 -13.28 34.84 8.18
CA VAL A 81 -12.76 34.99 6.82
C VAL A 81 -12.25 36.41 6.71
N ALA A 82 -10.94 36.58 6.58
CA ALA A 82 -10.35 37.88 6.37
C ALA A 82 -10.80 38.45 5.01
N ALA A 83 -10.77 39.78 4.87
CA ALA A 83 -11.26 40.47 3.66
C ALA A 83 -10.48 40.12 2.38
N ASP A 84 -9.32 39.47 2.52
CA ASP A 84 -8.47 38.92 1.47
C ASP A 84 -8.86 37.48 1.04
N GLY A 85 -9.88 36.89 1.67
CA GLY A 85 -10.32 35.51 1.42
C GLY A 85 -9.59 34.45 2.25
N THR A 86 -8.66 34.85 3.13
CA THR A 86 -7.93 33.93 3.99
C THR A 86 -8.85 33.38 5.08
N VAL A 87 -9.01 32.06 5.12
CA VAL A 87 -9.76 31.38 6.19
C VAL A 87 -8.81 31.11 7.36
N THR A 88 -9.01 31.83 8.46
CA THR A 88 -8.35 31.51 9.73
C THR A 88 -9.19 30.47 10.47
N GLY A 89 -8.56 29.43 11.00
CA GLY A 89 -9.29 28.35 11.66
C GLY A 89 -8.37 27.25 12.18
N THR A 90 -8.85 26.49 13.16
CA THR A 90 -8.12 25.34 13.72
C THR A 90 -8.01 24.25 12.67
N VAL A 91 -6.78 23.74 12.46
CA VAL A 91 -6.55 22.53 11.67
C VAL A 91 -6.95 21.34 12.51
N ASN A 92 -7.86 20.53 11.98
CA ASN A 92 -8.36 19.30 12.57
C ASN A 92 -7.95 18.11 11.71
N HIS A 93 -7.88 16.95 12.36
CA HIS A 93 -7.58 15.68 11.72
C HIS A 93 -8.69 14.68 12.02
N ARG A 94 -9.08 13.89 11.01
CA ARG A 94 -9.96 12.74 11.22
C ARG A 94 -9.36 11.53 10.53
N THR A 95 -8.99 10.56 11.35
CA THR A 95 -8.33 9.33 10.90
C THR A 95 -9.30 8.17 10.96
N THR A 96 -9.22 7.28 9.99
CA THR A 96 -9.90 5.98 10.02
C THR A 96 -8.96 4.91 9.47
N VAL A 97 -8.95 3.75 10.12
CA VAL A 97 -8.21 2.57 9.68
C VAL A 97 -9.22 1.57 9.14
N VAL A 98 -9.02 1.12 7.91
CA VAL A 98 -9.91 0.19 7.22
C VAL A 98 -9.14 -1.07 6.88
N PRO A 99 -9.52 -2.24 7.43
CA PRO A 99 -8.89 -3.49 7.04
C PRO A 99 -9.23 -3.79 5.58
N ILE A 100 -8.20 -4.16 4.82
CA ILE A 100 -8.34 -4.61 3.44
C ILE A 100 -7.68 -5.97 3.27
N SER A 101 -8.30 -6.82 2.48
CA SER A 101 -7.78 -8.13 2.15
C SER A 101 -8.26 -8.55 0.76
N GLY A 102 -7.59 -9.54 0.20
CA GLY A 102 -7.90 -10.03 -1.14
C GLY A 102 -6.89 -11.06 -1.62
N CYS A 103 -7.09 -11.48 -2.86
CA CYS A 103 -6.25 -12.47 -3.50
C CYS A 103 -5.51 -11.83 -4.67
N ILE A 104 -4.20 -12.06 -4.74
CA ILE A 104 -3.37 -11.72 -5.87
C ILE A 104 -3.19 -13.00 -6.68
N PRO A 105 -3.80 -13.13 -7.87
CA PRO A 105 -3.58 -14.30 -8.70
C PRO A 105 -2.12 -14.33 -9.12
N VAL A 106 -1.50 -15.51 -8.98
CA VAL A 106 -0.16 -15.77 -9.50
C VAL A 106 -0.25 -16.99 -10.41
N ASN A 107 0.60 -17.05 -11.44
CA ASN A 107 0.74 -18.24 -12.25
C ASN A 107 2.15 -18.77 -12.04
N CYS A 108 2.26 -19.82 -11.24
CA CYS A 108 3.53 -20.39 -10.88
C CYS A 108 3.55 -21.81 -11.46
N GLU A 109 3.87 -21.94 -12.75
CA GLU A 109 3.91 -23.23 -13.48
C GLU A 109 4.81 -24.30 -12.83
N LYS A 110 5.52 -23.96 -11.75
CA LYS A 110 6.53 -24.79 -11.08
C LYS A 110 6.58 -24.66 -9.55
N ILE A 111 5.52 -24.25 -8.85
CA ILE A 111 5.48 -24.55 -7.40
C ILE A 111 5.31 -26.07 -7.32
N LYS A 112 6.43 -26.78 -7.12
CA LYS A 112 6.34 -28.20 -6.82
C LYS A 112 5.68 -28.27 -5.45
N LYS A 113 4.63 -29.08 -5.31
CA LYS A 113 3.88 -29.42 -4.07
C LYS A 113 4.72 -29.70 -2.80
N CYS A 114 6.05 -29.71 -2.90
CA CYS A 114 6.99 -30.06 -1.86
C CYS A 114 8.02 -28.95 -1.55
N ASP A 115 7.92 -27.75 -2.13
CA ASP A 115 8.82 -26.65 -1.78
C ASP A 115 8.45 -26.10 -0.38
N LYS A 116 9.23 -26.50 0.63
CA LYS A 116 8.95 -26.20 2.04
C LYS A 116 9.23 -24.75 2.45
N ASN A 117 9.81 -23.93 1.56
CA ASN A 117 10.33 -22.59 1.87
C ASN A 117 9.82 -21.51 0.91
N VAL A 118 8.58 -21.61 0.45
CA VAL A 118 7.97 -20.60 -0.42
C VAL A 118 7.44 -19.44 0.42
N LYS A 119 7.81 -18.20 0.05
CA LYS A 119 7.39 -16.97 0.74
C LYS A 119 6.89 -15.95 -0.27
N ALA A 120 5.92 -15.12 0.11
CA ALA A 120 5.51 -13.97 -0.68
C ALA A 120 6.24 -12.71 -0.20
N LYS A 121 6.60 -11.83 -1.13
CA LYS A 121 7.19 -10.52 -0.85
C LYS A 121 6.47 -9.43 -1.66
N LEU A 122 6.27 -8.30 -1.02
CA LEU A 122 5.73 -7.12 -1.67
C LEU A 122 6.79 -6.54 -2.62
N ILE A 123 6.40 -6.27 -3.86
CA ILE A 123 7.26 -5.58 -4.82
C ILE A 123 6.94 -4.09 -4.80
N ASP A 124 5.66 -3.78 -4.99
CA ASP A 124 5.22 -2.40 -5.17
C ASP A 124 3.76 -2.23 -4.75
N VAL A 125 3.44 -1.04 -4.26
CA VAL A 125 2.10 -0.58 -3.93
C VAL A 125 1.92 0.81 -4.48
N CYS A 126 0.98 0.95 -5.40
CA CYS A 126 0.57 2.25 -5.92
C CYS A 126 -0.83 2.54 -5.41
N ILE A 127 -0.99 3.67 -4.71
CA ILE A 127 -2.27 4.16 -4.21
C ILE A 127 -2.67 5.35 -5.07
N ALA A 128 -3.86 5.28 -5.65
CA ALA A 128 -4.51 6.38 -6.34
C ALA A 128 -5.75 6.80 -5.54
N GLU A 129 -5.86 8.08 -5.25
CA GLU A 129 -6.90 8.65 -4.40
C GLU A 129 -7.80 9.58 -5.21
N SER A 130 -9.07 9.63 -4.84
CA SER A 130 -10.05 10.53 -5.42
C SER A 130 -11.05 10.94 -4.36
N HIS A 131 -11.00 12.21 -3.99
CA HIS A 131 -11.85 12.79 -2.95
C HIS A 131 -13.17 13.27 -3.57
N VAL A 132 -14.30 12.67 -3.19
CA VAL A 132 -15.62 13.12 -3.62
C VAL A 132 -16.34 13.79 -2.45
N LEU A 133 -16.44 15.11 -2.52
CA LEU A 133 -17.23 15.90 -1.56
C LEU A 133 -18.72 15.63 -1.79
N ARG A 134 -19.42 15.11 -0.78
CA ARG A 134 -20.85 14.76 -0.84
C ARG A 134 -21.67 15.52 0.19
N ASN A 135 -22.99 15.56 0.01
CA ASN A 135 -23.94 16.20 0.92
C ASN A 135 -23.65 17.70 1.11
N ILE A 136 -23.71 18.45 0.01
CA ILE A 136 -23.73 19.91 0.04
C ILE A 136 -24.93 20.36 0.86
N LEU A 137 -24.71 21.20 1.87
CA LEU A 137 -25.80 21.87 2.55
C LEU A 137 -26.33 22.97 1.63
N ALA A 138 -27.44 22.68 0.94
CA ALA A 138 -28.23 23.69 0.26
C ALA A 138 -28.73 24.69 1.30
N GLY A 139 -28.34 25.96 1.19
CA GLY A 139 -28.86 26.96 2.12
C GLY A 139 -28.22 28.34 2.18
N ASP A 140 -27.10 28.62 1.49
CA ASP A 140 -26.53 29.97 1.55
C ASP A 140 -25.99 30.37 0.17
N ALA A 141 -26.91 30.85 -0.68
CA ALA A 141 -26.59 31.51 -1.95
C ALA A 141 -25.75 32.80 -1.78
N THR A 142 -25.47 33.18 -0.53
CA THR A 142 -24.64 34.31 -0.10
C THR A 142 -23.26 33.89 0.41
N SER A 143 -23.02 32.61 0.70
CA SER A 143 -21.70 32.16 1.14
C SER A 143 -20.81 31.87 -0.06
N ALA A 144 -19.67 32.54 -0.15
CA ALA A 144 -18.69 32.36 -1.22
C ALA A 144 -18.11 30.94 -1.33
N PHE A 145 -18.43 30.03 -0.39
CA PHE A 145 -17.85 28.69 -0.29
C PHE A 145 -18.89 27.61 0.05
N PRO A 146 -18.94 26.49 -0.69
CA PRO A 146 -19.89 25.40 -0.43
C PRO A 146 -19.59 24.70 0.91
N ARG A 147 -20.66 24.32 1.63
CA ARG A 147 -20.58 23.63 2.92
C ARG A 147 -20.88 22.13 2.74
N TYR A 148 -20.05 21.25 3.28
CA TYR A 148 -20.22 19.79 3.21
C TYR A 148 -20.43 19.21 4.60
N ARG A 149 -21.07 18.02 4.69
CA ARG A 149 -21.20 17.25 5.96
C ARG A 149 -20.39 15.96 5.97
N THR A 150 -20.08 15.45 4.79
CA THR A 150 -19.46 14.13 4.62
C THR A 150 -18.49 14.16 3.46
N ILE A 151 -17.48 13.31 3.55
CA ILE A 151 -16.54 13.08 2.45
C ILE A 151 -16.57 11.59 2.15
N ALA A 152 -16.73 11.27 0.87
CA ALA A 152 -16.50 9.92 0.38
C ALA A 152 -15.11 9.88 -0.24
N GLU A 153 -14.21 9.18 0.42
CA GLU A 153 -12.86 8.95 -0.07
C GLU A 153 -12.83 7.69 -0.92
N GLN A 154 -12.47 7.82 -2.20
CA GLN A 154 -12.34 6.67 -3.10
C GLN A 154 -10.86 6.37 -3.31
N VAL A 155 -10.46 5.17 -2.90
CA VAL A 155 -9.07 4.71 -2.99
C VAL A 155 -8.99 3.50 -3.92
N CYS A 156 -8.10 3.58 -4.89
CA CYS A 156 -7.69 2.47 -5.75
C CYS A 156 -6.25 2.06 -5.37
N ILE A 157 -6.07 0.81 -4.99
CA ILE A 157 -4.80 0.26 -4.51
C ILE A 157 -4.36 -0.81 -5.48
N LYS A 158 -3.24 -0.57 -6.15
CA LYS A 158 -2.60 -1.54 -7.04
C LYS A 158 -1.46 -2.20 -6.28
N ILE A 159 -1.57 -3.50 -6.06
CA ILE A 159 -0.60 -4.27 -5.29
C ILE A 159 0.12 -5.23 -6.23
N LYS A 160 1.45 -5.19 -6.22
CA LYS A 160 2.31 -6.15 -6.92
C LYS A 160 3.12 -6.94 -5.89
N ALA A 161 3.06 -8.26 -6.00
CA ALA A 161 3.79 -9.17 -5.13
C ALA A 161 4.51 -10.25 -5.93
N LYS A 162 5.59 -10.79 -5.36
CA LYS A 162 6.33 -11.93 -5.91
C LYS A 162 6.34 -13.09 -4.94
N VAL A 163 6.36 -14.29 -5.50
CA VAL A 163 6.64 -15.51 -4.75
C VAL A 163 8.11 -15.84 -4.92
N VAL A 164 8.78 -16.15 -3.82
CA VAL A 164 10.20 -16.46 -3.79
C VAL A 164 10.46 -17.75 -3.01
N THR A 165 11.57 -18.40 -3.34
CA THR A 165 12.10 -19.54 -2.59
C THR A 165 13.59 -19.33 -2.32
N ASP A 166 14.07 -19.89 -1.22
CA ASP A 166 15.49 -19.87 -0.86
C ASP A 166 16.16 -21.12 -1.46
N GLU A 167 17.10 -20.93 -2.41
CA GLU A 167 17.87 -22.01 -3.04
C GLU A 167 19.34 -22.01 -2.59
N ILE A 168 19.90 -23.20 -2.37
CA ILE A 168 21.32 -23.37 -2.08
C ILE A 168 22.06 -23.69 -3.38
N VAL A 169 22.85 -22.74 -3.86
CA VAL A 169 23.75 -22.93 -5.00
C VAL A 169 25.12 -23.36 -4.50
N THR A 170 25.62 -24.49 -4.99
CA THR A 170 26.98 -24.94 -4.69
C THR A 170 27.90 -24.50 -5.82
N LEU A 171 28.82 -23.58 -5.53
CA LEU A 171 29.86 -23.18 -6.46
C LEU A 171 31.07 -24.10 -6.28
N LYS A 172 31.45 -24.77 -7.38
CA LYS A 172 32.71 -25.49 -7.47
C LYS A 172 33.74 -24.53 -8.04
N PHE A 173 34.70 -24.12 -7.22
CA PHE A 173 35.88 -23.44 -7.72
C PHE A 173 36.85 -24.53 -8.19
N GLU A 174 37.15 -24.54 -9.49
CA GLU A 174 38.35 -25.24 -9.96
C GLU A 174 39.53 -24.50 -9.35
N ASP A 175 40.42 -25.24 -8.70
CA ASP A 175 41.72 -24.72 -8.28
C ASP A 175 42.45 -24.36 -9.59
N GLU A 176 42.28 -23.13 -10.11
CA GLU A 176 43.30 -22.55 -10.99
C GLU A 176 44.54 -22.52 -10.13
N ASP A 177 45.46 -23.44 -10.42
CA ASP A 177 46.79 -23.47 -9.86
C ASP A 177 47.29 -22.02 -9.79
N ASP A 178 47.49 -21.52 -8.57
CA ASP A 178 48.33 -20.36 -8.26
C ASP A 178 49.75 -20.72 -8.71
N LYS A 179 49.97 -20.80 -10.02
CA LYS A 179 51.28 -20.69 -10.63
C LYS A 179 51.64 -19.23 -10.47
N ASP A 180 52.25 -18.92 -9.33
CA ASP A 180 53.42 -18.07 -9.22
C ASP A 180 53.60 -17.16 -10.45
N ARG A 181 52.73 -16.16 -10.60
CA ARG A 181 53.08 -14.98 -11.38
C ARG A 181 54.02 -14.18 -10.50
N LYS A 182 55.25 -14.68 -10.39
CA LYS A 182 56.41 -13.83 -10.15
C LYS A 182 56.36 -12.77 -11.24
N CYS A 183 55.94 -11.56 -10.88
CA CYS A 183 56.27 -10.38 -11.67
C CYS A 183 57.79 -10.42 -11.86
N LYS A 184 58.20 -10.75 -13.07
CA LYS A 184 59.58 -10.67 -13.51
C LYS A 184 59.70 -9.40 -14.34
N TRP A 185 60.54 -8.51 -13.83
CA TRP A 185 61.03 -7.21 -14.33
C TRP A 185 60.10 -6.03 -14.08
#